data_AF-A0A3N8QQV2-F1
#
_entry.id   AF-A0A3N8QQV2-F1
#
_cell.length_a   1.000
_cell.length_b   1.000
_cell.length_c   1.000
_cell.angle_alpha   90.00
_cell.angle_beta   90.00
_cell.angle_gamma   90.00
#
_symmetry.space_group_name_H-M   'P 1'
#
loop_
_entity.id
_entity.type
_entity.pdbx_description
1 polymer ?
#
loop_
_entity_poly.entity_id
_entity_poly.type
_entity_poly.pdbx_seq_one_letter_code
_entity_poly.pdbx_strand_id
1 'polypeptide(L)'
;MSFSSGGPTPYPNYANAGHVEGQSALFMRDNGISEGLVFHNNPEGTCGFCVNMTETLLPENAKMTVVPPEGAIPVKRGATGETKVFARNSNSQKSPAKGGC
;
A
#
# COMPACT_ATOMS: atom_id res chain seq x y z
N MET A 1 4.99 -14.87 3.88
CA MET A 1 5.96 -13.76 3.78
C MET A 1 5.63 -12.74 4.85
N SER A 2 6.61 -12.18 5.55
CA SER A 2 6.39 -11.17 6.59
C SER A 2 7.16 -9.90 6.24
N PHE A 3 6.49 -8.75 6.32
CA PHE A 3 7.12 -7.44 6.14
C PHE A 3 7.10 -6.67 7.46
N SER A 4 8.02 -5.73 7.62
CA SER A 4 8.05 -4.81 8.75
C SER A 4 8.32 -3.40 8.24
N SER A 5 7.64 -2.42 8.83
CA SER A 5 7.78 -1.02 8.43
C SER A 5 9.15 -0.44 8.83
N GLY A 6 9.54 0.67 8.18
CA GLY A 6 10.78 1.39 8.51
C GLY A 6 12.05 0.86 7.83
N GLY A 7 11.93 -0.17 6.99
CA GLY A 7 13.02 -0.65 6.16
C GLY A 7 13.35 0.30 5.00
N PRO A 8 14.56 0.17 4.41
CA PRO A 8 14.92 0.88 3.20
C PRO A 8 14.00 0.46 2.03
N THR A 9 13.66 1.40 1.15
CA THR A 9 12.78 1.16 0.01
C THR A 9 13.35 1.77 -1.27
N PRO A 10 13.20 1.13 -2.45
CA PRO A 10 13.63 1.69 -3.72
C PRO A 10 12.82 2.93 -4.15
N TYR A 11 11.70 3.22 -3.48
CA TYR A 11 10.84 4.37 -3.76
C TYR A 11 10.69 5.29 -2.54
N PRO A 12 11.78 5.92 -2.04
CA PRO A 12 11.75 6.70 -0.79
C PRO A 12 10.85 7.94 -0.87
N ASN A 13 10.57 8.42 -2.07
CA ASN A 13 9.64 9.52 -2.38
C ASN A 13 8.18 9.17 -2.08
N TYR A 14 7.84 7.88 -1.95
CA TYR A 14 6.54 7.41 -1.50
C TYR A 14 6.63 7.03 -0.02
N ALA A 15 6.02 7.85 0.85
CA ALA A 15 6.08 7.64 2.30
C ALA A 15 5.57 6.24 2.72
N ASN A 16 4.62 5.65 1.97
CA ASN A 16 4.11 4.31 2.24
C ASN A 16 4.96 3.18 1.66
N ALA A 17 5.98 3.44 0.83
CA ALA A 17 6.77 2.38 0.19
C ALA A 17 7.65 1.60 1.18
N GLY A 18 7.94 2.18 2.35
CA GLY A 18 8.57 1.50 3.48
C GLY A 18 7.56 0.86 4.45
N HIS A 19 6.26 1.00 4.24
CA HIS A 19 5.23 0.38 5.08
C HIS A 19 4.94 -1.06 4.62
N VAL A 20 4.27 -1.85 5.47
CA VAL A 20 3.90 -3.24 5.16
C VAL A 20 3.04 -3.31 3.88
N GLU A 21 2.10 -2.38 3.71
CA GLU A 21 1.21 -2.30 2.56
C GLU A 21 1.98 -1.93 1.28
N GLY A 22 2.89 -0.96 1.36
CA GLY A 22 3.69 -0.54 0.20
C GLY A 22 4.72 -1.57 -0.21
N GLN A 23 5.40 -2.22 0.75
CA GLN A 23 6.31 -3.33 0.46
C GLN A 23 5.56 -4.50 -0.19
N SER A 24 4.33 -4.79 0.26
CA SER A 24 3.50 -5.83 -0.32
C SER A 24 3.07 -5.49 -1.75
N ALA A 25 2.67 -4.23 -2.01
CA ALA A 25 2.32 -3.77 -3.35
C ALA A 25 3.51 -3.82 -4.33
N LEU A 26 4.70 -3.42 -3.87
CA LEU A 26 5.93 -3.50 -4.66
C LEU A 26 6.34 -4.95 -4.91
N PHE A 27 6.24 -5.82 -3.90
CA PHE A 27 6.49 -7.25 -4.06
C PHE A 27 5.54 -7.87 -5.09
N MET A 28 4.25 -7.50 -5.05
CA MET A 28 3.29 -7.95 -6.06
C MET A 28 3.69 -7.48 -7.46
N ARG A 29 4.14 -6.23 -7.58
CA ARG A 29 4.61 -5.66 -8.85
C ARG A 29 5.83 -6.39 -9.41
N ASP A 30 6.85 -6.61 -8.59
CA ASP A 30 8.11 -7.20 -9.03
C ASP A 30 7.98 -8.70 -9.36
N ASN A 31 6.99 -9.38 -8.76
CA ASN A 31 6.73 -10.80 -8.99
C ASN A 31 5.54 -11.08 -9.91
N GLY A 32 4.92 -10.04 -10.50
CA GLY A 32 3.78 -10.21 -11.39
C GLY A 32 2.53 -10.80 -10.74
N ILE A 33 2.33 -10.55 -9.44
CA ILE A 33 1.19 -11.04 -8.67
C ILE A 33 -0.02 -10.12 -8.89
N SER A 34 -1.14 -10.71 -9.30
CA SER A 34 -2.39 -9.99 -9.58
C SER A 34 -3.33 -9.87 -8.37
N GLU A 35 -3.27 -10.79 -7.40
CA GLU A 35 -4.10 -10.71 -6.19
C GLU A 35 -3.28 -10.94 -4.92
N GLY A 36 -3.51 -10.11 -3.89
CA GLY A 36 -2.82 -10.18 -2.62
C GLY A 36 -3.74 -9.86 -1.42
N LEU A 37 -3.44 -10.45 -0.28
CA LEU A 37 -4.10 -10.20 0.99
C LEU A 37 -3.03 -9.91 2.05
N VAL A 38 -3.17 -8.78 2.74
CA VAL A 38 -2.20 -8.29 3.73
C VAL A 38 -2.93 -8.04 5.03
N PHE A 39 -2.43 -8.63 6.10
CA PHE A 39 -2.84 -8.33 7.47
C PHE A 39 -1.74 -7.50 8.13
N HIS A 40 -2.11 -6.48 8.90
CA HIS A 40 -1.17 -5.71 9.70
C HIS A 40 -1.65 -5.56 11.14
N ASN A 41 -0.76 -5.16 12.03
CA ASN A 41 -1.03 -5.05 13.46
C ASN A 41 -1.11 -3.60 13.98
N ASN A 42 -1.18 -2.59 13.10
CA ASN A 42 -1.34 -1.20 13.54
C ASN A 42 -2.75 -0.96 14.14
N PRO A 43 -2.88 -0.66 15.45
CA PRO A 43 -4.18 -0.40 16.08
C PRO A 43 -4.84 0.89 15.58
N GLU A 44 -4.08 1.79 14.96
CA GLU A 44 -4.62 3.02 14.34
C GLU A 44 -5.16 2.77 12.92
N GLY A 45 -5.17 1.51 12.46
CA GLY A 45 -5.63 1.13 11.13
C GLY A 45 -4.63 1.42 10.00
N THR A 46 -5.11 1.33 8.78
CA THR A 46 -4.35 1.66 7.56
C THR A 46 -4.25 3.17 7.42
N CYS A 47 -3.02 3.69 7.30
CA CYS A 47 -2.81 5.13 7.28
C CYS A 47 -3.27 5.80 5.97
N GLY A 48 -3.55 7.10 6.01
CA GLY A 48 -4.05 7.84 4.84
C GLY A 48 -3.09 7.87 3.64
N PHE A 49 -1.78 7.77 3.88
CA PHE A 49 -0.79 7.63 2.83
C PHE A 49 -0.95 6.30 2.08
N CYS A 50 -1.10 5.19 2.81
CA CYS A 50 -1.40 3.89 2.22
C CYS A 50 -2.72 3.96 1.46
N VAL A 51 -3.75 4.57 2.04
CA VAL A 51 -5.05 4.71 1.38
C VAL A 51 -4.97 5.40 0.02
N ASN A 52 -4.13 6.44 -0.13
CA ASN A 52 -4.09 7.27 -1.33
C ASN A 52 -2.99 6.87 -2.35
N MET A 53 -1.96 6.14 -1.91
CA MET A 53 -0.80 5.83 -2.76
C MET A 53 -0.63 4.35 -3.08
N THR A 54 -1.28 3.43 -2.36
CA THR A 54 -1.12 1.98 -2.58
C THR A 54 -1.51 1.55 -4.00
N GLU A 55 -2.57 2.11 -4.56
CA GLU A 55 -2.97 1.85 -5.96
C GLU A 55 -1.88 2.24 -6.97
N THR A 56 -1.06 3.25 -6.66
CA THR A 56 0.06 3.69 -7.51
C THR A 56 1.28 2.78 -7.39
N LEU A 57 1.43 2.05 -6.29
CA LEU A 57 2.52 1.08 -6.12
C LEU A 57 2.18 -0.28 -6.70
N LEU A 58 0.90 -0.65 -6.71
CA LEU A 58 0.41 -1.90 -7.29
C LEU A 58 0.70 -1.99 -8.79
N PRO A 59 0.89 -3.21 -9.34
CA PRO A 59 0.92 -3.42 -10.77
C PRO A 59 -0.47 -3.18 -11.39
N GLU A 60 -0.51 -2.89 -12.69
CA GLU A 60 -1.78 -2.67 -13.40
C GLU A 60 -2.67 -3.93 -13.34
N ASN A 61 -3.97 -3.71 -13.13
CA ASN A 61 -4.99 -4.75 -12.96
C ASN A 61 -4.77 -5.66 -11.74
N ALA A 62 -3.91 -5.29 -10.79
CA ALA A 62 -3.78 -6.03 -9.55
C ALA A 62 -4.66 -5.48 -8.44
N LYS A 63 -5.02 -6.40 -7.55
CA LYS A 63 -5.91 -6.20 -6.42
C LYS A 63 -5.23 -6.62 -5.14
N MET A 64 -5.18 -5.74 -4.16
CA MET A 64 -4.64 -6.02 -2.84
C MET A 64 -5.65 -5.65 -1.76
N THR A 65 -5.99 -6.62 -0.92
CA THR A 65 -6.85 -6.40 0.24
C THR A 65 -5.98 -6.19 1.47
N VAL A 66 -6.17 -5.08 2.16
CA VAL A 66 -5.48 -4.75 3.41
C VAL A 66 -6.48 -4.85 4.56
N VAL A 67 -6.14 -5.66 5.55
CA VAL A 67 -6.95 -5.94 6.73
C VAL A 67 -6.23 -5.40 7.96
N PRO A 68 -6.76 -4.33 8.58
CA PRO A 68 -6.27 -3.85 9.87
C PRO A 68 -6.67 -4.81 11.01
N PRO A 69 -6.09 -4.67 12.22
CA PRO A 69 -6.52 -5.48 13.36
C PRO A 69 -7.96 -5.16 13.75
N GLU A 70 -8.64 -6.13 14.34
CA GLU A 70 -10.01 -5.96 14.80
C GLU A 70 -10.09 -4.85 15.86
N GLY A 71 -11.06 -3.95 15.70
CA GLY A 71 -11.20 -2.79 16.59
C GLY A 71 -10.17 -1.67 16.34
N ALA A 72 -9.53 -1.62 15.17
CA ALA A 72 -8.65 -0.50 14.83
C ALA A 72 -9.40 0.84 14.82
N ILE A 73 -8.87 1.84 15.55
CA ILE A 73 -9.47 3.17 15.67
C ILE A 73 -8.57 4.17 14.96
N PRO A 74 -8.95 4.68 13.77
CA PRO A 74 -8.13 5.65 13.05
C PRO A 74 -8.11 6.99 13.77
N VAL A 75 -6.93 7.41 14.23
CA VAL A 75 -6.74 8.71 14.92
C VAL A 75 -6.31 9.83 13.98
N LYS A 76 -5.83 9.49 12.77
CA LYS A 76 -5.36 10.45 11.76
C LYS A 76 -6.39 10.62 10.65
N ARG A 77 -6.58 11.87 10.21
CA ARG A 77 -7.47 12.17 9.08
C ARG A 77 -7.03 11.41 7.82
N GLY A 78 -7.94 10.66 7.23
CA GLY A 78 -7.70 9.84 6.04
C GLY A 78 -7.20 8.41 6.32
N ALA A 79 -6.88 8.06 7.58
CA ALA A 79 -6.68 6.67 7.97
C ALA A 79 -8.04 5.93 8.04
N THR A 80 -8.00 4.61 7.91
CA THR A 80 -9.19 3.76 8.02
C THR A 80 -8.90 2.56 8.92
N GLY A 81 -9.84 2.27 9.83
CA GLY A 81 -9.82 1.06 10.66
C GLY A 81 -10.56 -0.11 10.02
N GLU A 82 -11.04 0.04 8.79
CA GLU A 82 -11.79 -0.99 8.07
C GLU A 82 -10.92 -1.68 7.02
N THR A 83 -11.33 -2.89 6.64
CA THR A 83 -10.69 -3.61 5.53
C THR A 83 -10.85 -2.83 4.24
N LYS A 84 -9.75 -2.60 3.53
CA LYS A 84 -9.75 -1.87 2.27
C LYS A 84 -9.19 -2.69 1.12
N VAL A 85 -9.93 -2.70 0.02
CA VAL A 85 -9.49 -3.32 -1.24
C VAL A 85 -8.94 -2.23 -2.14
N PHE A 86 -7.66 -2.36 -2.50
CA PHE A 86 -6.99 -1.51 -3.46
C PHE A 86 -6.94 -2.23 -4.81
N ALA A 87 -7.40 -1.58 -5.87
CA ALA A 87 -7.33 -2.13 -7.22
C ALA A 87 -6.77 -1.05 -8.14
N ARG A 88 -5.66 -1.35 -8.82
CA ARG A 88 -5.13 -0.43 -9.83
C ARG A 88 -5.83 -0.69 -11.15
N ASN A 89 -6.76 0.20 -11.51
CA ASN A 89 -7.28 0.27 -12.88
C ASN A 89 -6.44 1.23 -13.73
N SER A 90 -6.44 1.02 -15.05
CA SER A 90 -5.72 1.84 -16.03
C SER A 90 -6.19 3.31 -16.10
N ASN A 91 -7.25 3.68 -15.37
CA ASN A 91 -7.73 5.06 -15.22
C ASN A 91 -7.06 5.82 -14.06
N SER A 92 -6.41 5.15 -13.12
CA SER A 92 -5.71 5.75 -11.97
C SER A 92 -4.21 5.95 -12.26
N GLN A 93 -3.89 6.47 -13.46
CA GLN A 93 -2.52 6.75 -13.88
C GLN A 93 -1.92 7.92 -13.08
N LYS A 94 -1.38 7.63 -11.90
CA LYS A 94 -0.21 8.35 -11.40
C LYS A 94 1.02 7.52 -11.76
N SER A 95 1.58 7.77 -12.94
CA SER A 95 2.96 7.35 -13.19
C SER A 95 3.86 8.00 -12.14
N PRO A 96 4.87 7.30 -11.58
CA PRO A 96 5.94 8.00 -10.90
C PRO A 96 6.53 8.98 -11.92
N ALA A 97 6.50 10.28 -11.62
CA ALA A 97 7.19 11.25 -12.46
C ALA A 97 8.63 10.77 -12.57
N LYS A 98 9.04 10.36 -13.79
CA LYS A 98 10.44 10.14 -14.11
C LYS A 98 11.17 11.42 -13.71
N GLY A 99 11.92 11.37 -12.61
CA GLY A 99 12.97 12.34 -12.35
C GLY A 99 13.91 12.25 -13.54
N GLY A 100 13.84 13.25 -14.40
CA GLY A 100 14.79 13.43 -15.49
C GLY A 100 16.11 13.97 -14.96
N CYS A 101 17.15 13.64 -15.72
CA CYS A 101 18.56 14.03 -15.64
C CYS A 101 19.43 13.14 -14.75
#